data_AF-J9EWZ7-F1
#
_entry.id   AF-J9EWZ7-F1
#
_cell.length_a   1.000
_cell.length_b   1.000
_cell.length_c   1.000
_cell.angle_alpha   90.00
_cell.angle_beta   90.00
_cell.angle_gamma   90.00
#
_symmetry.space_group_name_H-M   'P 1'
#
loop_
_entity.id
_entity.type
_entity.pdbx_description
1 polymer ?
#
loop_
_entity_poly.entity_id
_entity_poly.type
_entity_poly.pdbx_seq_one_letter_code
_entity_poly.pdbx_strand_id
1 'polypeptide(L)'
;MMTPAMWAAYKVFSRDPLQMLITMGADLSCTDTTYANTALHWAVIQGNHSAINVLIKYNAELVLRNRDNETPRDIAIRRGDVISARILERAERRKRLISSTFIQYVKENDILISRIMFFLPVCIMVAVGLILHVILSYMVKALLLLLVGVFGRIVYRSLATDRSFYIIPLGAAIASKIVLAVTWLLYLHAFAGWYWQISFFIFVTLAPVLFLWIVFSDPGIITVSHKERCEMIRDMWEKESQQAVSFCSTCLLKRPPRSKHCSVCDRCVKSFSSQLSIVSCLISTCLTDFSYSELKLLGLYEPYQLMDWTKYKEYRLSPALKQYEQTIAVHDTE
;
A
#
# COMPACT_ATOMS: atom_id res chain seq x y z
N MET A 1 13.85 -21.23 -22.67
CA MET A 1 12.58 -21.74 -22.12
C MET A 1 12.03 -20.62 -21.26
N MET A 2 10.89 -20.09 -21.68
CA MET A 2 10.20 -19.02 -20.96
C MET A 2 9.30 -19.61 -19.88
N THR A 3 9.25 -18.97 -18.71
CA THR A 3 8.32 -19.36 -17.65
C THR A 3 6.88 -18.93 -18.00
N PRO A 4 5.84 -19.54 -17.38
CA PRO A 4 4.45 -19.11 -17.59
C PRO A 4 4.22 -17.63 -17.27
N ALA A 5 4.92 -17.10 -16.26
CA ALA A 5 4.86 -15.68 -15.90
C ALA A 5 5.44 -14.77 -17.00
N MET A 6 6.52 -15.19 -17.68
CA MET A 6 7.06 -14.45 -18.83
C MET A 6 6.07 -14.43 -19.99
N TRP A 7 5.45 -15.56 -20.30
CA TRP A 7 4.42 -15.65 -21.34
C TRP A 7 3.22 -14.75 -21.05
N ALA A 8 2.75 -14.75 -19.80
CA ALA A 8 1.66 -13.87 -19.38
C ALA A 8 2.03 -12.39 -19.54
N ALA A 9 3.23 -11.99 -19.11
CA ALA A 9 3.72 -10.61 -19.27
C ALA A 9 3.85 -10.19 -20.75
N TYR A 10 4.23 -11.12 -21.62
CA TYR A 10 4.44 -10.89 -23.04
C TYR A 10 3.14 -10.86 -23.87
N LYS A 11 2.19 -11.77 -23.62
CA LYS A 11 1.00 -11.92 -24.46
C LYS A 11 -0.26 -11.27 -23.89
N VAL A 12 -0.38 -11.15 -22.58
CA VAL A 12 -1.65 -10.81 -21.92
C VAL A 12 -1.61 -9.39 -21.37
N PHE A 13 -2.47 -8.52 -21.91
CA PHE A 13 -2.58 -7.12 -21.45
C PHE A 13 -3.47 -6.95 -20.20
N SER A 14 -4.18 -7.99 -19.77
CA SER A 14 -4.94 -7.99 -18.52
C SER A 14 -4.02 -8.27 -17.32
N ARG A 15 -4.38 -7.70 -16.15
CA ARG A 15 -3.59 -7.86 -14.92
C ARG A 15 -3.76 -9.23 -14.28
N ASP A 16 -4.94 -9.83 -14.46
CA ASP A 16 -5.39 -10.97 -13.66
C ASP A 16 -4.54 -12.23 -13.83
N PRO A 17 -4.11 -12.66 -15.04
CA PRO A 17 -3.36 -13.90 -15.19
C PRO A 17 -1.93 -13.82 -14.62
N LEU A 18 -1.25 -12.71 -14.86
CA LEU A 18 0.09 -12.48 -14.32
C LEU A 18 0.04 -12.34 -12.79
N GLN A 19 -0.92 -11.57 -12.28
CA GLN A 19 -1.12 -11.43 -10.83
C GLN A 19 -1.42 -12.78 -10.18
N MET A 20 -2.28 -13.60 -10.80
CA MET A 20 -2.60 -14.94 -10.31
C MET A 20 -1.35 -15.82 -10.19
N LEU A 21 -0.54 -15.89 -11.25
CA LEU A 21 0.71 -16.68 -11.25
C LEU A 21 1.67 -16.22 -10.15
N ILE A 22 1.83 -14.92 -9.96
CA ILE A 22 2.72 -14.36 -8.94
C ILE A 22 2.18 -14.66 -7.53
N THR A 23 0.88 -14.49 -7.30
CA THR A 23 0.26 -14.83 -6.01
C THR A 23 0.31 -16.31 -5.68
N MET A 24 0.43 -17.18 -6.69
CA MET A 24 0.66 -18.61 -6.53
C MET A 24 2.10 -18.97 -6.20
N GLY A 25 3.03 -18.01 -6.25
CA GLY A 25 4.44 -18.20 -5.93
C GLY A 25 5.35 -18.36 -7.15
N ALA A 26 4.95 -17.82 -8.32
CA ALA A 26 5.84 -17.77 -9.47
C ALA A 26 7.10 -16.94 -9.16
N ASP A 27 8.27 -17.51 -9.46
CA ASP A 27 9.55 -16.81 -9.30
C ASP A 27 9.72 -15.76 -10.41
N LEU A 28 9.96 -14.51 -9.99
CA LEU A 28 10.14 -13.35 -10.86
C LEU A 28 11.60 -13.11 -11.26
N SER A 29 12.55 -13.77 -10.59
CA SER A 29 13.98 -13.66 -10.85
C SER A 29 14.45 -14.55 -12.01
N CYS A 30 13.63 -15.52 -12.41
CA CYS A 30 13.94 -16.40 -13.53
C CYS A 30 14.17 -15.59 -14.82
N THR A 31 15.12 -16.06 -15.62
CA THR A 31 15.49 -15.51 -16.93
C THR A 31 15.22 -16.53 -18.03
N ASP A 32 14.85 -16.05 -19.23
CA ASP A 32 14.73 -16.93 -20.39
C ASP A 32 16.11 -17.40 -20.88
N THR A 33 16.18 -18.62 -21.43
CA THR A 33 17.43 -19.21 -21.91
C THR A 33 17.98 -18.53 -23.17
N THR A 34 17.12 -17.85 -23.96
CA THR A 34 17.52 -17.30 -25.26
C THR A 34 18.26 -15.98 -25.10
N TYR A 35 17.64 -15.05 -24.38
CA TYR A 35 18.10 -13.66 -24.25
C TYR A 35 18.47 -13.27 -22.81
N ALA A 36 18.34 -14.19 -21.85
CA ALA A 36 18.46 -13.89 -20.41
C ALA A 36 17.47 -12.80 -19.94
N ASN A 37 16.31 -12.68 -20.61
CA ASN A 37 15.29 -11.69 -20.27
C ASN A 37 14.43 -12.19 -19.10
N THR A 38 14.21 -11.33 -18.10
CA THR A 38 13.21 -11.56 -17.03
C THR A 38 11.80 -11.25 -17.51
N ALA A 39 10.79 -11.62 -16.71
CA ALA A 39 9.39 -11.25 -16.98
C ALA A 39 9.21 -9.72 -17.16
N LEU A 40 10.01 -8.89 -16.47
CA LEU A 40 9.96 -7.43 -16.61
C LEU A 40 10.50 -6.96 -17.95
N HIS A 41 11.58 -7.55 -18.47
CA HIS A 41 12.08 -7.26 -19.81
C HIS A 41 11.01 -7.56 -20.87
N TRP A 42 10.34 -8.71 -20.78
CA TRP A 42 9.26 -9.09 -21.71
C TRP A 42 8.06 -8.15 -21.63
N ALA A 43 7.67 -7.71 -20.43
CA ALA A 43 6.60 -6.73 -20.27
C ALA A 43 6.91 -5.40 -20.97
N VAL A 44 8.16 -4.93 -20.88
CA VAL A 44 8.62 -3.71 -21.56
C VAL A 44 8.74 -3.89 -23.07
N ILE A 45 9.26 -5.05 -23.52
CA ILE A 45 9.32 -5.40 -24.95
C ILE A 45 7.91 -5.41 -25.56
N GLN A 46 6.88 -5.76 -24.81
CA GLN A 46 5.51 -5.66 -25.34
C GLN A 46 4.90 -4.25 -25.20
N GLY A 47 5.44 -3.39 -24.32
CA GLY A 47 4.79 -2.13 -23.92
C GLY A 47 3.59 -2.35 -22.98
N ASN A 48 3.57 -3.48 -22.27
CA ASN A 48 2.48 -3.85 -21.39
C ASN A 48 2.60 -3.13 -20.02
N HIS A 49 2.12 -1.89 -19.95
CA HIS A 49 2.18 -1.08 -18.73
C HIS A 49 1.44 -1.72 -17.54
N SER A 50 0.39 -2.51 -17.80
CA SER A 50 -0.33 -3.25 -16.76
C SER A 50 0.55 -4.30 -16.12
N ALA A 51 1.24 -5.13 -16.92
CA ALA A 51 2.17 -6.12 -16.42
C ALA A 51 3.37 -5.48 -15.69
N ILE A 52 3.91 -4.37 -16.21
CA ILE A 52 4.99 -3.61 -15.56
C ILE A 52 4.58 -3.19 -14.14
N ASN A 53 3.38 -2.60 -13.99
CA ASN A 53 2.90 -2.17 -12.68
C ASN A 53 2.69 -3.34 -11.70
N VAL A 54 2.18 -4.49 -12.19
CA VAL A 54 2.02 -5.70 -11.37
C VAL A 54 3.39 -6.22 -10.91
N LEU A 55 4.35 -6.35 -11.83
CA LEU A 55 5.70 -6.83 -11.49
C LEU A 55 6.42 -5.91 -10.50
N ILE A 56 6.30 -4.59 -10.67
CA ILE A 56 6.85 -3.61 -9.72
C ILE A 56 6.16 -3.73 -8.36
N LYS A 57 4.83 -3.93 -8.32
CA LYS A 57 4.07 -4.12 -7.08
C LYS A 57 4.56 -5.34 -6.29
N TYR A 58 4.90 -6.43 -6.99
CA TYR A 58 5.47 -7.64 -6.38
C TYR A 58 7.01 -7.62 -6.26
N ASN A 59 7.60 -6.41 -6.30
CA ASN A 59 9.02 -6.16 -6.02
C ASN A 59 10.02 -6.85 -6.98
N ALA A 60 9.64 -7.05 -8.25
CA ALA A 60 10.56 -7.56 -9.27
C ALA A 60 11.88 -6.76 -9.35
N GLU A 61 12.94 -7.42 -9.77
CA GLU A 61 14.25 -6.81 -9.96
C GLU A 61 14.23 -5.86 -11.17
N LEU A 62 14.66 -4.61 -10.93
CA LEU A 62 14.60 -3.52 -11.92
C LEU A 62 15.92 -3.34 -12.67
N VAL A 63 17.04 -3.75 -12.08
CA VAL A 63 18.40 -3.45 -12.56
C VAL A 63 19.07 -4.69 -13.18
N LEU A 64 18.39 -5.84 -13.17
CA LEU A 64 18.95 -7.04 -13.77
C LEU A 64 19.14 -6.79 -15.27
N ARG A 65 20.32 -7.15 -15.77
CA ARG A 65 20.70 -6.95 -17.17
C ARG A 65 20.49 -8.24 -17.95
N ASN A 66 20.00 -8.11 -19.18
CA ASN A 66 19.90 -9.23 -20.10
C ASN A 66 21.25 -9.55 -20.75
N ARG A 67 21.26 -10.49 -21.71
CA ARG A 67 22.47 -10.88 -22.45
C ARG A 67 23.06 -9.75 -23.29
N ASP A 68 22.24 -8.80 -23.72
CA ASP A 68 22.64 -7.59 -24.45
C ASP A 68 23.15 -6.49 -23.50
N ASN A 69 23.28 -6.78 -22.20
CA ASN A 69 23.67 -5.86 -21.13
C ASN A 69 22.70 -4.68 -20.94
N GLU A 70 21.47 -4.81 -21.44
CA GLU A 70 20.40 -3.81 -21.31
C GLU A 70 19.57 -4.07 -20.05
N THR A 71 19.22 -3.00 -19.33
CA THR A 71 18.19 -3.07 -18.29
C THR A 71 16.79 -2.92 -18.91
N PRO A 72 15.71 -3.30 -18.20
CA PRO A 72 14.34 -3.05 -18.67
C PRO A 72 14.09 -1.57 -19.02
N ARG A 73 14.71 -0.64 -18.28
CA ARG A 73 14.61 0.80 -18.57
C ARG A 73 15.33 1.18 -19.87
N ASP A 74 16.50 0.60 -20.12
CA ASP A 74 17.25 0.84 -21.36
C ASP A 74 16.46 0.35 -22.59
N ILE A 75 15.80 -0.81 -22.49
CA ILE A 75 14.90 -1.30 -23.54
C ILE A 75 13.74 -0.32 -23.80
N ALA A 76 13.13 0.22 -22.73
CA ALA A 76 12.05 1.19 -22.86
C ALA A 76 12.51 2.46 -23.59
N ILE A 77 13.70 2.96 -23.27
CA ILE A 77 14.31 4.14 -23.90
C ILE A 77 14.64 3.85 -25.37
N ARG A 78 15.27 2.71 -25.66
CA ARG A 78 15.62 2.28 -27.03
C ARG A 78 14.39 2.21 -27.94
N ARG A 79 13.25 1.78 -27.41
CA ARG A 79 11.96 1.73 -28.14
C ARG A 79 11.25 3.08 -28.24
N GLY A 80 11.65 4.09 -27.46
CA GLY A 80 10.93 5.34 -27.34
C GLY A 80 9.64 5.25 -26.52
N ASP A 81 9.46 4.20 -25.70
CA ASP A 81 8.30 4.08 -24.81
C ASP A 81 8.51 4.94 -23.55
N VAL A 82 8.11 6.20 -23.67
CA VAL A 82 8.21 7.21 -22.61
C VAL A 82 7.43 6.82 -21.37
N ILE A 83 6.31 6.10 -21.52
CA ILE A 83 5.43 5.73 -20.41
C ILE A 83 6.10 4.66 -19.57
N SER A 84 6.56 3.56 -20.20
CA SER A 84 7.26 2.49 -19.50
C SER A 84 8.57 2.97 -18.88
N ALA A 85 9.34 3.79 -19.59
CA ALA A 85 10.58 4.38 -19.07
C ALA A 85 10.32 5.23 -17.81
N ARG A 86 9.27 6.05 -17.81
CA ARG A 86 8.89 6.90 -16.67
C ARG A 86 8.38 6.07 -15.48
N ILE A 87 7.65 4.98 -15.73
CA ILE A 87 7.19 4.08 -14.67
C ILE A 87 8.38 3.39 -13.99
N LEU A 88 9.31 2.85 -14.79
CA LEU A 88 10.51 2.17 -14.31
C LEU A 88 11.45 3.13 -13.56
N GLU A 89 11.68 4.33 -14.11
CA GLU A 89 12.50 5.35 -13.46
C GLU A 89 11.95 5.74 -12.07
N ARG A 90 10.62 5.90 -11.94
CA ARG A 90 9.98 6.12 -10.63
C ARG A 90 10.11 4.93 -9.69
N ALA A 91 10.15 3.71 -10.22
CA ALA A 91 10.32 2.51 -9.41
C ALA A 91 11.78 2.37 -8.92
N GLU A 92 12.74 2.70 -9.76
CA GLU A 92 14.18 2.72 -9.44
C GLU A 92 14.50 3.78 -8.38
N ARG A 93 13.96 5.00 -8.52
CA ARG A 93 14.12 6.05 -7.50
C ARG A 93 13.53 5.65 -6.16
N ARG A 94 12.37 4.99 -6.14
CA ARG A 94 11.77 4.44 -4.91
C ARG A 94 12.68 3.42 -4.21
N LYS A 95 13.41 2.60 -4.96
CA LYS A 95 14.42 1.68 -4.43
C LYS A 95 15.79 2.35 -4.12
N ARG A 96 15.90 3.68 -4.22
CA ARG A 96 17.12 4.47 -4.02
C ARG A 96 18.28 4.09 -4.96
N LEU A 97 17.96 3.58 -6.15
CA LEU A 97 18.95 3.18 -7.15
C LEU A 97 19.49 4.36 -7.97
N ILE A 98 18.76 5.48 -7.97
CA ILE A 98 19.09 6.72 -8.70
C ILE A 98 19.03 7.89 -7.71
N SER A 99 19.93 8.86 -7.84
CA SER A 99 19.90 10.11 -7.07
C SER A 99 18.63 10.91 -7.38
N SER A 100 17.81 11.18 -6.37
CA SER A 100 16.60 11.99 -6.49
C SER A 100 16.84 13.43 -6.01
N THR A 101 16.17 14.39 -6.66
CA THR A 101 16.09 15.76 -6.12
C THR A 101 15.22 15.77 -4.85
N PHE A 102 15.42 16.75 -3.97
CA PHE A 102 14.67 16.81 -2.71
C PHE A 102 13.14 16.79 -2.90
N ILE A 103 12.61 17.53 -3.88
CA ILE A 103 11.15 17.55 -4.17
C ILE A 103 10.66 16.18 -4.66
N GLN A 104 11.43 15.51 -5.51
CA GLN A 104 11.09 14.16 -5.98
C GLN A 104 11.17 13.15 -4.84
N TYR A 105 12.20 13.23 -4.00
CA TYR A 105 12.32 12.43 -2.80
C TYR A 105 11.09 12.58 -1.90
N VAL A 106 10.65 13.82 -1.62
CA VAL A 106 9.45 14.04 -0.81
C VAL A 106 8.22 13.43 -1.47
N LYS A 107 8.04 13.62 -2.78
CA LYS A 107 6.86 13.14 -3.53
C LYS A 107 6.80 11.61 -3.68
N GLU A 108 7.95 10.94 -3.66
CA GLU A 108 8.03 9.48 -3.84
C GLU A 108 7.99 8.71 -2.52
N ASN A 109 8.25 9.38 -1.39
CA ASN A 109 8.15 8.78 -0.06
C ASN A 109 6.73 8.92 0.49
N ASP A 110 5.89 7.92 0.23
CA ASP A 110 4.50 7.87 0.70
C ASP A 110 4.37 8.07 2.23
N ILE A 111 5.33 7.54 3.00
CA ILE A 111 5.38 7.69 4.46
C ILE A 111 5.59 9.17 4.85
N LEU A 112 6.51 9.85 4.18
CA LEU A 112 6.83 11.25 4.48
C LEU A 112 5.65 12.15 4.10
N ILE A 113 5.02 11.92 2.94
CA ILE A 113 3.82 12.63 2.54
C ILE A 113 2.70 12.42 3.56
N SER A 114 2.46 11.18 3.99
CA SER A 114 1.47 10.87 5.01
C SER A 114 1.70 11.65 6.30
N ARG A 115 2.96 11.69 6.78
CA ARG A 115 3.36 12.49 7.96
C ARG A 115 3.11 13.98 7.76
N ILE A 116 3.56 14.55 6.64
CA ILE A 116 3.37 15.97 6.34
C ILE A 116 1.88 16.33 6.30
N MET A 117 1.07 15.51 5.63
CA MET A 117 -0.37 15.75 5.48
C MET A 117 -1.14 15.58 6.79
N PHE A 118 -0.65 14.73 7.70
CA PHE A 118 -1.20 14.58 9.05
C PHE A 118 -0.92 15.82 9.93
N PHE A 119 0.29 16.36 9.88
CA PHE A 119 0.66 17.54 10.69
C PHE A 119 0.23 18.88 10.06
N LEU A 120 0.00 18.92 8.74
CA LEU A 120 -0.47 20.11 8.02
C LEU A 120 -1.67 20.81 8.68
N PRO A 121 -2.79 20.14 9.02
CA PRO A 121 -3.92 20.78 9.70
C PRO A 121 -3.56 21.29 11.10
N VAL A 122 -2.66 20.62 11.84
CA VAL A 122 -2.18 21.10 13.15
C VAL A 122 -1.45 22.43 12.98
N CYS A 123 -0.50 22.50 12.04
CA CYS A 123 0.27 23.71 11.76
C CYS A 123 -0.63 24.86 11.32
N ILE A 124 -1.62 24.60 10.46
CA ILE A 124 -2.58 25.62 10.01
C ILE A 124 -3.42 26.12 11.18
N MET A 125 -3.98 25.23 12.00
CA MET A 125 -4.81 25.62 13.15
C MET A 125 -4.04 26.45 14.18
N VAL A 126 -2.80 26.06 14.49
CA VAL A 126 -1.92 26.81 15.40
C VAL A 126 -1.54 28.16 14.82
N ALA A 127 -1.18 28.23 13.52
CA ALA A 127 -0.85 29.48 12.86
C ALA A 127 -2.03 30.46 12.88
N VAL A 128 -3.25 29.98 12.59
CA VAL A 128 -4.48 30.79 12.69
C VAL A 128 -4.68 31.29 14.12
N GLY A 129 -4.53 30.42 15.13
CA GLY A 129 -4.64 30.81 16.54
C GLY A 129 -3.64 31.91 16.94
N LEU A 130 -2.37 31.77 16.55
CA LEU A 130 -1.33 32.76 16.82
C LEU A 130 -1.62 34.10 16.13
N ILE A 131 -2.01 34.09 14.84
CA ILE A 131 -2.35 35.31 14.09
C ILE A 131 -3.50 36.08 14.75
N LEU A 132 -4.49 35.35 15.29
CA LEU A 132 -5.62 35.97 15.99
C LEU A 132 -5.19 36.58 17.32
N HIS A 133 -4.28 35.94 18.06
CA HIS A 133 -3.80 36.38 19.36
C HIS A 133 -2.90 37.62 19.31
N VAL A 134 -2.08 37.78 18.27
CA VAL A 134 -1.17 38.94 18.17
C VAL A 134 -1.94 40.25 18.00
N ILE A 135 -1.50 41.31 18.69
CA ILE A 135 -2.09 42.65 18.64
C ILE A 135 -1.61 43.36 17.35
N LEU A 136 -2.28 43.07 16.24
CA LEU A 136 -2.08 43.71 14.93
C LEU A 136 -3.40 44.36 14.46
N SER A 137 -3.30 45.29 13.51
CA SER A 137 -4.48 45.85 12.83
C SER A 137 -5.27 44.76 12.09
N TYR A 138 -6.59 44.91 12.02
CA TYR A 138 -7.48 43.92 11.39
C TYR A 138 -7.17 43.68 9.91
N MET A 139 -6.69 44.70 9.18
CA MET A 139 -6.28 44.58 7.77
C MET A 139 -5.08 43.65 7.61
N VAL A 140 -4.06 43.78 8.47
CA VAL A 140 -2.87 42.93 8.42
C VAL A 140 -3.21 41.49 8.83
N LYS A 141 -4.10 41.29 9.81
CA LYS A 141 -4.59 39.95 10.16
C LYS A 141 -5.30 39.27 8.99
N ALA A 142 -6.18 39.98 8.29
CA ALA A 142 -6.88 39.45 7.12
C ALA A 142 -5.89 39.02 6.01
N LEU A 143 -4.85 39.83 5.76
CA LEU A 143 -3.80 39.49 4.80
C LEU A 143 -3.00 38.25 5.21
N LEU A 144 -2.58 38.16 6.47
CA LEU A 144 -1.83 37.00 6.98
C LEU A 144 -2.66 35.70 6.92
N LEU A 145 -3.94 35.75 7.28
CA LEU A 145 -4.84 34.61 7.17
C LEU A 145 -5.01 34.15 5.72
N LEU A 146 -5.11 35.10 4.78
CA LEU A 146 -5.17 34.78 3.34
C LEU A 146 -3.89 34.10 2.87
N LEU A 147 -2.72 34.59 3.28
CA LEU A 147 -1.43 33.99 2.93
C LEU A 147 -1.30 32.55 3.46
N VAL A 148 -1.70 32.30 4.71
CA VAL A 148 -1.70 30.94 5.29
C VAL A 148 -2.66 30.02 4.52
N GLY A 149 -3.86 30.50 4.17
CA GLY A 149 -4.83 29.73 3.38
C GLY A 149 -4.33 29.40 1.97
N VAL A 150 -3.71 30.36 1.29
CA VAL A 150 -3.13 30.15 -0.05
C VAL A 150 -1.96 29.19 0.01
N PHE A 151 -1.05 29.35 0.98
CA PHE A 151 0.08 28.45 1.19
C PHE A 151 -0.40 27.02 1.48
N GLY A 152 -1.36 26.85 2.40
CA GLY A 152 -1.96 25.56 2.71
C GLY A 152 -2.59 24.90 1.48
N ARG A 153 -3.28 25.67 0.63
CA ARG A 153 -3.88 25.17 -0.62
C ARG A 153 -2.82 24.72 -1.65
N ILE A 154 -1.72 25.45 -1.78
CA ILE A 154 -0.61 25.09 -2.68
C ILE A 154 0.04 23.79 -2.19
N VAL A 155 0.35 23.68 -0.89
CA VAL A 155 0.93 22.48 -0.29
C VAL A 155 0.00 21.28 -0.49
N TYR A 156 -1.30 21.44 -0.18
CA TYR A 156 -2.30 20.40 -0.40
C TYR A 156 -2.33 19.94 -1.85
N ARG A 157 -2.45 20.86 -2.81
CA ARG A 157 -2.53 20.49 -4.24
C ARG A 157 -1.26 19.82 -4.75
N SER A 158 -0.09 20.18 -4.20
CA SER A 158 1.19 19.61 -4.60
C SER A 158 1.43 18.20 -4.06
N LEU A 159 0.93 17.90 -2.85
CA LEU A 159 1.19 16.65 -2.12
C LEU A 159 -0.04 15.74 -2.03
N ALA A 160 -1.20 16.15 -2.55
CA ALA A 160 -2.41 15.35 -2.52
C ALA A 160 -2.24 14.05 -3.31
N THR A 161 -2.45 12.94 -2.60
CA THR A 161 -2.58 11.58 -3.12
C THR A 161 -3.97 11.06 -2.72
N ASP A 162 -4.48 10.00 -3.36
CA ASP A 162 -5.78 9.40 -3.02
C ASP A 162 -5.92 9.06 -1.51
N ARG A 163 -4.81 8.70 -0.85
CA ARG A 163 -4.75 8.45 0.59
C ARG A 163 -4.92 9.70 1.46
N SER A 164 -4.58 10.88 0.95
CA SER A 164 -4.63 12.14 1.70
C SER A 164 -6.04 12.50 2.16
N PHE A 165 -7.06 12.08 1.42
CA PHE A 165 -8.46 12.35 1.74
C PHE A 165 -8.89 11.81 3.11
N TYR A 166 -8.29 10.69 3.55
CA TYR A 166 -8.62 10.06 4.83
C TYR A 166 -7.72 10.54 5.98
N ILE A 167 -6.47 10.91 5.68
CA ILE A 167 -5.48 11.32 6.68
C ILE A 167 -5.76 12.74 7.21
N ILE A 168 -6.23 13.65 6.36
CA ILE A 168 -6.44 15.06 6.74
C ILE A 168 -7.54 15.22 7.80
N PRO A 169 -8.74 14.62 7.65
CA PRO A 169 -9.78 14.70 8.68
C PRO A 169 -9.31 14.16 10.03
N LEU A 170 -8.51 13.08 10.01
CA LEU A 170 -7.91 12.50 11.22
C LEU A 170 -6.93 13.48 11.88
N GLY A 171 -5.99 14.04 11.11
CA GLY A 171 -5.05 15.04 11.59
C GLY A 171 -5.76 16.27 12.15
N ALA A 172 -6.81 16.75 11.48
CA ALA A 172 -7.63 17.87 11.94
C ALA A 172 -8.41 17.55 13.22
N ALA A 173 -8.95 16.34 13.37
CA ALA A 173 -9.63 15.91 14.59
C ALA A 173 -8.69 15.93 15.79
N ILE A 174 -7.47 15.39 15.65
CA ILE A 174 -6.45 15.40 16.70
C ILE A 174 -5.98 16.83 16.98
N ALA A 175 -5.69 17.61 15.93
CA ALA A 175 -5.31 19.03 16.05
C ALA A 175 -6.32 19.83 16.88
N SER A 176 -7.62 19.68 16.57
CA SER A 176 -8.69 20.40 17.26
C SER A 176 -8.72 20.11 18.76
N LYS A 177 -8.39 18.88 19.17
CA LYS A 177 -8.36 18.47 20.58
C LYS A 177 -7.13 19.00 21.31
N ILE A 178 -5.96 18.99 20.66
CA ILE A 178 -4.74 19.57 21.22
C ILE A 178 -4.92 21.06 21.46
N VAL A 179 -5.42 21.80 20.45
CA VAL A 179 -5.68 23.24 20.59
C VAL A 179 -6.70 23.50 21.70
N LEU A 180 -7.77 22.73 21.76
CA LEU A 180 -8.78 22.83 22.83
C LEU A 180 -8.19 22.59 24.22
N ALA A 181 -7.34 21.57 24.39
CA ALA A 181 -6.67 21.28 25.66
C ALA A 181 -5.74 22.41 26.09
N VAL A 182 -4.93 22.93 25.16
CA VAL A 182 -3.98 24.02 25.44
C VAL A 182 -4.73 25.32 25.79
N THR A 183 -5.77 25.69 25.04
CA THR A 183 -6.54 26.91 25.32
C THR A 183 -7.28 26.81 26.65
N TRP A 184 -7.81 25.63 26.99
CA TRP A 184 -8.46 25.41 28.27
C TRP A 184 -7.49 25.57 29.45
N LEU A 185 -6.32 24.93 29.38
CA LEU A 185 -5.31 24.98 30.44
C LEU A 185 -4.74 26.38 30.66
N LEU A 186 -4.46 27.13 29.58
CA LEU A 186 -3.80 28.43 29.68
C LEU A 186 -4.76 29.58 30.01
N TYR A 187 -6.00 29.55 29.51
CA TYR A 187 -6.91 30.70 29.60
C TYR A 187 -8.17 30.42 30.41
N LEU A 188 -8.79 29.25 30.26
CA LEU A 188 -10.12 28.99 30.82
C LEU A 188 -10.09 28.37 32.22
N HIS A 189 -9.00 27.67 32.59
CA HIS A 189 -8.89 26.97 33.87
C HIS A 189 -9.12 27.91 35.07
N ALA A 190 -8.58 29.14 35.02
CA ALA A 190 -8.70 30.13 36.09
C ALA A 190 -10.14 30.65 36.31
N PHE A 191 -11.00 30.59 35.29
CA PHE A 191 -12.37 31.11 35.34
C PHE A 191 -13.43 30.01 35.48
N ALA A 192 -13.08 28.77 35.13
CA ALA A 192 -14.01 27.64 35.14
C ALA A 192 -14.17 27.04 36.54
N GLY A 193 -15.41 26.91 37.00
CA GLY A 193 -15.73 26.21 38.25
C GLY A 193 -15.37 24.72 38.20
N TRP A 194 -15.19 24.10 39.36
CA TRP A 194 -14.73 22.72 39.52
C TRP A 194 -15.53 21.68 38.70
N TYR A 195 -16.84 21.85 38.58
CA TYR A 195 -17.70 20.94 37.81
C TYR A 195 -17.43 20.99 36.30
N TRP A 196 -17.15 22.19 35.74
CA TRP A 196 -16.76 22.35 34.33
C TRP A 196 -15.38 21.76 34.06
N GLN A 197 -14.45 21.89 35.02
CA GLN A 197 -13.11 21.30 34.91
C GLN A 197 -13.20 19.77 34.83
N ILE A 198 -13.97 19.13 35.71
CA ILE A 198 -14.16 17.67 35.70
C ILE A 198 -14.81 17.22 34.38
N SER A 199 -15.88 17.88 33.96
CA SER A 199 -16.58 17.54 32.71
C SER A 199 -15.65 17.64 31.49
N PHE A 200 -14.82 18.69 31.43
CA PHE A 200 -13.83 18.87 30.37
C PHE A 200 -12.80 17.73 30.30
N PHE A 201 -12.22 17.33 31.43
CA PHE A 201 -11.26 16.23 31.46
C PHE A 201 -11.90 14.90 31.06
N ILE A 202 -13.16 14.65 31.43
CA ILE A 202 -13.90 13.47 30.99
C ILE A 202 -14.04 13.48 29.46
N PHE A 203 -14.51 14.57 28.86
CA PHE A 203 -14.69 14.63 27.40
C PHE A 203 -13.37 14.57 26.61
N VAL A 204 -12.32 15.24 27.11
CA VAL A 204 -11.00 15.24 26.45
C VAL A 204 -10.33 13.89 26.53
N THR A 205 -10.59 13.07 27.54
CA THR A 205 -9.99 11.73 27.66
C THR A 205 -10.88 10.64 27.05
N LEU A 206 -12.18 10.65 27.31
CA LEU A 206 -13.11 9.61 26.85
C LEU A 206 -13.24 9.61 25.32
N ALA A 207 -13.39 10.78 24.69
CA ALA A 207 -13.62 10.83 23.25
C ALA A 207 -12.44 10.28 22.43
N PRO A 208 -11.16 10.62 22.71
CA PRO A 208 -10.03 9.96 22.07
C PRO A 208 -9.90 8.48 22.39
N VAL A 209 -10.19 8.06 23.63
CA VAL A 209 -10.12 6.63 23.99
C VAL A 209 -11.12 5.81 23.19
N LEU A 210 -12.38 6.26 23.11
CA LEU A 210 -13.41 5.61 22.28
C LEU A 210 -13.04 5.62 20.80
N PHE A 211 -12.49 6.73 20.32
CA PHE A 211 -12.04 6.85 18.93
C PHE A 211 -10.90 5.85 18.62
N LEU A 212 -9.88 5.79 19.47
CA LEU A 212 -8.78 4.84 19.33
C LEU A 212 -9.28 3.40 19.43
N TRP A 213 -10.24 3.12 20.31
CA TRP A 213 -10.83 1.80 20.43
C TRP A 213 -11.53 1.34 19.14
N ILE A 214 -12.29 2.23 18.50
CA ILE A 214 -12.93 1.97 17.19
C ILE A 214 -11.87 1.74 16.11
N VAL A 215 -10.80 2.54 16.11
CA VAL A 215 -9.71 2.45 15.15
C VAL A 215 -8.94 1.13 15.25
N PHE A 216 -8.67 0.66 16.47
CA PHE A 216 -7.91 -0.57 16.71
C PHE A 216 -8.79 -1.83 16.76
N SER A 217 -10.11 -1.69 16.69
CA SER A 217 -11.00 -2.83 16.55
C SER A 217 -10.72 -3.58 15.25
N ASP A 218 -10.67 -4.92 15.30
CA ASP A 218 -10.39 -5.73 14.13
C ASP A 218 -11.49 -5.54 13.08
N PRO A 219 -11.17 -5.06 11.87
CA PRO A 219 -12.15 -4.91 10.80
C PRO A 219 -12.73 -6.26 10.32
N GLY A 220 -12.14 -7.40 10.69
CA GLY A 220 -12.59 -8.74 10.30
C GLY A 220 -11.98 -9.17 8.97
N ILE A 221 -10.65 -9.05 8.84
CA ILE A 221 -9.90 -9.45 7.65
C ILE A 221 -10.00 -10.96 7.45
N ILE A 222 -10.28 -11.38 6.22
CA ILE A 222 -10.26 -12.79 5.83
C ILE A 222 -8.82 -13.17 5.50
N THR A 223 -8.16 -13.89 6.40
CA THR A 223 -6.89 -14.55 6.13
C THR A 223 -7.16 -15.98 5.65
N VAL A 224 -6.52 -16.38 4.55
CA VAL A 224 -6.66 -17.70 3.93
C VAL A 224 -5.25 -18.23 3.66
N SER A 225 -4.99 -19.49 3.98
CA SER A 225 -3.69 -20.12 3.70
C SER A 225 -3.48 -20.37 2.20
N HIS A 226 -2.23 -20.58 1.76
CA HIS A 226 -1.96 -20.86 0.33
C HIS A 226 -2.65 -22.13 -0.15
N LYS A 227 -2.65 -23.20 0.66
CA LYS A 227 -3.34 -24.47 0.37
C LYS A 227 -4.84 -24.27 0.18
N GLU A 228 -5.48 -23.55 1.10
CA GLU A 228 -6.91 -23.22 1.01
C GLU A 228 -7.25 -22.43 -0.27
N ARG A 229 -6.37 -21.50 -0.70
CA ARG A 229 -6.58 -20.77 -1.97
C ARG A 229 -6.56 -21.72 -3.17
N CYS A 230 -5.59 -22.64 -3.21
CA CYS A 230 -5.51 -23.65 -4.27
C CYS A 230 -6.74 -24.55 -4.27
N GLU A 231 -7.20 -24.97 -3.09
CA GLU A 231 -8.41 -25.77 -2.93
C GLU A 231 -9.66 -25.02 -3.41
N MET A 232 -9.82 -23.74 -3.05
CA MET A 232 -10.95 -22.92 -3.51
C MET A 232 -10.96 -22.76 -5.02
N ILE A 233 -9.79 -22.57 -5.66
CA ILE A 233 -9.69 -22.42 -7.11
C ILE A 233 -9.99 -23.74 -7.81
N ARG A 234 -9.46 -24.85 -7.30
CA ARG A 234 -9.77 -26.20 -7.79
C ARG A 234 -11.26 -26.51 -7.64
N ASP A 235 -11.85 -26.23 -6.49
CA ASP A 235 -13.29 -26.43 -6.23
C ASP A 235 -14.16 -25.61 -7.20
N MET A 236 -13.76 -24.38 -7.52
CA MET A 236 -14.48 -23.57 -8.53
C MET A 236 -14.34 -24.13 -9.95
N TRP A 237 -13.16 -24.66 -10.30
CA TRP A 237 -12.95 -25.26 -11.62
C TRP A 237 -13.70 -26.57 -11.79
N GLU A 238 -13.67 -27.43 -10.78
CA GLU A 238 -14.33 -28.75 -10.80
C GLU A 238 -15.86 -28.61 -10.69
N LYS A 239 -16.37 -27.61 -9.97
CA LYS A 239 -17.81 -27.34 -9.81
C LYS A 239 -18.24 -26.16 -10.68
N GLU A 240 -18.17 -26.35 -11.99
CA GLU A 240 -18.48 -25.34 -13.02
C GLU A 240 -19.94 -24.81 -12.97
N SER A 241 -20.82 -25.39 -12.15
CA SER A 241 -22.28 -25.28 -12.36
C SER A 241 -23.18 -24.90 -11.18
N GLN A 242 -22.70 -24.54 -9.98
CA GLN A 242 -23.63 -24.15 -8.89
C GLN A 242 -23.32 -22.82 -8.22
N GLN A 243 -24.18 -21.85 -8.57
CA GLN A 243 -24.34 -20.49 -8.04
C GLN A 243 -23.17 -19.54 -8.33
N ALA A 244 -23.53 -18.32 -8.74
CA ALA A 244 -22.59 -17.21 -8.94
C ALA A 244 -21.97 -16.79 -7.61
N VAL A 245 -21.04 -17.59 -7.08
CA VAL A 245 -20.31 -17.22 -5.88
C VAL A 245 -19.33 -16.12 -6.25
N SER A 246 -19.41 -15.01 -5.53
CA SER A 246 -18.62 -13.83 -5.85
C SER A 246 -17.12 -14.09 -5.60
N PHE A 247 -16.36 -14.43 -6.64
CA PHE A 247 -14.91 -14.55 -6.55
C PHE A 247 -14.26 -13.17 -6.40
N CYS A 248 -13.12 -13.10 -5.70
CA CYS A 248 -12.27 -11.91 -5.67
C CYS A 248 -10.99 -12.20 -6.45
N SER A 249 -10.80 -11.54 -7.60
CA SER A 249 -9.59 -11.69 -8.42
C SER A 249 -8.33 -11.18 -7.72
N THR A 250 -8.43 -10.13 -6.91
CA THR A 250 -7.28 -9.55 -6.20
C THR A 250 -6.74 -10.46 -5.09
N CYS A 251 -7.63 -11.02 -4.26
CA CYS A 251 -7.24 -11.86 -3.12
C CYS A 251 -7.25 -13.36 -3.41
N LEU A 252 -7.69 -13.76 -4.61
CA LEU A 252 -7.85 -15.16 -5.05
C LEU A 252 -8.60 -16.03 -4.03
N LEU A 253 -9.77 -15.58 -3.60
CA LEU A 253 -10.61 -16.32 -2.67
C LEU A 253 -12.08 -16.25 -3.04
N LYS A 254 -12.81 -17.28 -2.65
CA LYS A 254 -14.27 -17.36 -2.71
C LYS A 254 -14.84 -16.50 -1.58
N ARG A 255 -15.54 -15.41 -1.91
CA ARG A 255 -16.04 -14.48 -0.89
C ARG A 255 -17.26 -15.07 -0.17
N PRO A 256 -17.30 -15.09 1.18
CA PRO A 256 -18.52 -15.41 1.91
C PRO A 256 -19.60 -14.34 1.68
N PRO A 257 -20.90 -14.68 1.84
CA PRO A 257 -21.99 -13.73 1.66
C PRO A 257 -21.79 -12.48 2.54
N ARG A 258 -22.10 -11.30 1.99
CA ARG A 258 -21.92 -9.96 2.61
C ARG A 258 -20.49 -9.43 2.74
N SER A 259 -19.46 -10.18 2.33
CA SER A 259 -18.08 -9.68 2.33
C SER A 259 -17.76 -8.81 1.10
N LYS A 260 -16.86 -7.84 1.27
CA LYS A 260 -16.40 -6.92 0.21
C LYS A 260 -14.87 -6.85 0.18
N HIS A 261 -14.30 -6.57 -1.00
CA HIS A 261 -12.88 -6.29 -1.16
C HIS A 261 -12.62 -4.80 -0.94
N CYS A 262 -11.69 -4.47 -0.05
CA CYS A 262 -11.23 -3.11 0.14
C CYS A 262 -10.05 -2.84 -0.81
N SER A 263 -10.22 -1.95 -1.78
CA SER A 263 -9.15 -1.56 -2.72
C SER A 263 -8.01 -0.80 -2.05
N VAL A 264 -8.24 -0.22 -0.87
CA VAL A 264 -7.19 0.53 -0.14
C VAL A 264 -6.29 -0.40 0.66
N CYS A 265 -6.88 -1.40 1.31
CA CYS A 265 -6.16 -2.37 2.13
C CYS A 265 -5.70 -3.60 1.33
N ASP A 266 -6.12 -3.73 0.05
CA ASP A 266 -5.91 -4.88 -0.82
C ASP A 266 -6.31 -6.23 -0.18
N ARG A 267 -7.35 -6.21 0.68
CA ARG A 267 -7.81 -7.36 1.47
C ARG A 267 -9.34 -7.48 1.45
N CYS A 268 -9.83 -8.72 1.57
CA CYS A 268 -11.27 -8.99 1.74
C CYS A 268 -11.66 -8.96 3.22
N VAL A 269 -12.82 -8.36 3.51
CA VAL A 269 -13.30 -8.12 4.89
C VAL A 269 -14.73 -8.66 5.04
N LYS A 270 -15.03 -9.31 6.19
CA LYS A 270 -16.27 -10.06 6.43
C LYS A 270 -17.54 -9.20 6.60
N SER A 271 -17.45 -7.93 7.02
CA SER A 271 -18.64 -7.10 7.28
C SER A 271 -18.44 -5.63 6.90
N PHE A 272 -19.44 -5.06 6.22
CA PHE A 272 -19.48 -3.69 5.71
C PHE A 272 -20.89 -3.12 5.93
N SER A 273 -21.28 -2.88 7.19
CA SER A 273 -22.62 -2.33 7.51
C SER A 273 -22.62 -0.85 7.93
N SER A 274 -21.48 -0.22 8.21
CA SER A 274 -21.45 1.21 8.56
C SER A 274 -20.23 1.93 8.00
N GLN A 275 -20.37 3.23 7.72
CA GLN A 275 -19.27 4.12 7.31
C GLN A 275 -18.12 4.13 8.35
N LEU A 276 -18.40 3.80 9.62
CA LEU A 276 -17.39 3.63 10.68
C LEU A 276 -16.43 2.46 10.43
N SER A 277 -16.89 1.36 9.82
CA SER A 277 -16.05 0.19 9.56
C SER A 277 -15.00 0.44 8.45
N ILE A 278 -15.30 1.35 7.53
CA ILE A 278 -14.35 1.84 6.50
C ILE A 278 -13.23 2.61 7.19
N VAL A 279 -13.58 3.50 8.12
CA VAL A 279 -12.63 4.30 8.89
C VAL A 279 -11.75 3.40 9.76
N SER A 280 -12.31 2.41 10.45
CA SER A 280 -11.55 1.42 11.24
C SER A 280 -10.59 0.60 10.38
N CYS A 281 -11.03 0.06 9.24
CA CYS A 281 -10.17 -0.71 8.34
C CYS A 281 -9.03 0.15 7.75
N LEU A 282 -9.35 1.37 7.29
CA LEU A 282 -8.37 2.29 6.70
C LEU A 282 -7.35 2.79 7.72
N ILE A 283 -7.81 3.19 8.92
CA ILE A 283 -6.94 3.73 9.95
C ILE A 283 -6.13 2.59 10.60
N SER A 284 -6.70 1.41 10.85
CA SER A 284 -5.95 0.24 11.32
C SER A 284 -4.81 -0.09 10.35
N THR A 285 -5.04 -0.08 9.03
CA THR A 285 -3.99 -0.37 8.04
C THR A 285 -2.96 0.78 7.90
N CYS A 286 -3.39 2.05 7.97
CA CYS A 286 -2.47 3.20 7.91
C CYS A 286 -1.66 3.40 9.20
N LEU A 287 -2.25 3.19 10.38
CA LEU A 287 -1.55 3.25 11.68
C LEU A 287 -0.72 2.00 11.94
N THR A 288 -1.10 0.84 11.43
CA THR A 288 -0.18 -0.31 11.41
C THR A 288 0.99 -0.02 10.49
N ASP A 289 0.82 0.50 9.27
CA ASP A 289 1.98 0.94 8.47
C ASP A 289 2.84 2.01 9.21
N PHE A 290 2.21 2.91 9.99
CA PHE A 290 2.90 3.91 10.83
C PHE A 290 3.71 3.26 11.97
N SER A 291 3.10 2.35 12.75
CA SER A 291 3.71 1.60 13.86
C SER A 291 4.74 0.56 13.39
N TYR A 292 4.50 -0.12 12.28
CA TYR A 292 5.43 -1.07 11.65
C TYR A 292 6.72 -0.37 11.19
N SER A 293 6.63 0.88 10.72
CA SER A 293 7.82 1.67 10.36
C SER A 293 8.68 2.03 11.58
N GLU A 294 8.08 2.27 12.74
CA GLU A 294 8.78 2.52 14.00
C GLU A 294 9.31 1.23 14.65
N LEU A 295 8.56 0.14 14.63
CA LEU A 295 8.99 -1.19 15.09
C LEU A 295 10.16 -1.74 14.26
N LYS A 296 10.19 -1.44 12.95
CA LYS A 296 11.30 -1.78 12.04
C LYS A 296 12.55 -0.90 12.26
N LEU A 297 12.37 0.35 12.69
CA LEU A 297 13.47 1.26 13.09
C LEU A 297 14.05 0.91 14.47
N LEU A 298 13.23 0.37 15.38
CA LEU A 298 13.62 -0.08 16.72
C LEU A 298 14.14 -1.54 16.74
N GLY A 299 14.13 -2.25 15.61
CA GLY A 299 14.64 -3.62 15.49
C GLY A 299 13.81 -4.69 16.22
N LEU A 300 12.56 -4.37 16.60
CA LEU A 300 11.74 -5.22 17.47
C LEU A 300 10.73 -6.11 16.71
N TYR A 301 10.71 -6.08 15.38
CA TYR A 301 9.76 -6.88 14.59
C TYR A 301 10.35 -7.29 13.23
N GLU A 302 10.58 -8.59 13.04
CA GLU A 302 10.81 -9.15 11.70
C GLU A 302 9.49 -9.17 10.92
N PRO A 303 9.49 -8.77 9.63
CA PRO A 303 8.31 -8.94 8.80
C PRO A 303 7.93 -10.43 8.78
N TYR A 304 6.64 -10.72 8.58
CA TYR A 304 6.22 -12.03 8.05
C TYR A 304 7.14 -12.35 6.87
N GLN A 305 8.09 -13.25 7.11
CA GLN A 305 9.05 -13.67 6.11
C GLN A 305 8.25 -14.13 4.90
N LEU A 306 8.47 -13.47 3.75
CA LEU A 306 8.52 -14.21 2.50
C LEU A 306 9.54 -15.32 2.77
N MET A 307 9.01 -16.51 3.01
CA MET A 307 9.72 -17.70 3.43
C MET A 307 11.00 -17.84 2.60
N ASP A 308 12.13 -17.96 3.27
CA ASP A 308 13.44 -18.15 2.66
C ASP A 308 13.43 -19.45 1.85
N TRP A 309 13.35 -19.32 0.51
CA TRP A 309 13.24 -20.44 -0.42
C TRP A 309 14.45 -21.38 -0.38
N THR A 310 15.56 -20.95 0.21
CA THR A 310 16.76 -21.78 0.40
C THR A 310 16.52 -22.91 1.42
N LYS A 311 15.69 -22.68 2.46
CA LYS A 311 15.28 -23.71 3.43
C LYS A 311 14.22 -24.69 2.90
N TYR A 312 13.50 -24.34 1.84
CA TYR A 312 12.44 -25.22 1.28
C TYR A 312 12.96 -26.24 0.26
N LYS A 313 14.19 -26.04 -0.26
CA LYS A 313 14.83 -27.01 -1.17
C LYS A 313 15.09 -28.37 -0.52
N GLU A 314 15.23 -28.43 0.81
CA GLU A 314 15.43 -29.69 1.54
C GLU A 314 14.13 -30.47 1.81
N TYR A 315 12.96 -29.83 1.79
CA TYR A 315 11.69 -30.48 2.15
C TYR A 315 10.87 -31.02 0.96
N ARG A 316 11.30 -30.77 -0.29
CA ARG A 316 10.60 -31.24 -1.49
C ARG A 316 11.34 -32.40 -2.15
N LEU A 317 11.11 -33.60 -1.64
CA LEU A 317 11.00 -34.81 -2.47
C LEU A 317 9.92 -35.69 -1.83
N SER A 318 8.64 -35.43 -2.14
CA SER A 318 7.60 -36.43 -1.90
C SER A 318 7.83 -37.60 -2.89
N PRO A 319 7.66 -38.87 -2.47
CA PRO A 319 7.87 -40.03 -3.33
C PRO A 319 7.07 -39.97 -4.65
N ALA A 320 5.92 -39.30 -4.63
CA ALA A 320 5.03 -39.13 -5.78
C ALA A 320 5.62 -38.28 -6.91
N LEU A 321 6.52 -37.33 -6.63
CA LEU A 321 7.16 -36.50 -7.67
C LEU A 321 8.32 -37.23 -8.39
N LYS A 322 9.01 -38.15 -7.70
CA LYS A 322 10.02 -39.02 -8.35
C LYS A 322 9.40 -39.96 -9.38
N GLN A 323 8.17 -40.42 -9.12
CA GLN A 323 7.45 -41.33 -10.00
C GLN A 323 6.95 -40.62 -11.28
N TYR A 324 6.67 -39.32 -11.19
CA TYR A 324 6.27 -38.47 -12.32
C TYR A 324 7.46 -38.06 -13.19
N GLU A 325 8.64 -37.77 -12.60
CA GLU A 325 9.88 -37.52 -13.38
C GLU A 325 10.36 -38.78 -14.12
N GLN A 326 10.19 -39.97 -13.53
CA GLN A 326 10.51 -41.24 -14.20
C GLN A 326 9.56 -41.57 -15.36
N THR A 327 8.31 -41.12 -15.33
CA THR A 327 7.36 -41.35 -16.44
C THR A 327 7.61 -40.39 -17.59
N ILE A 328 8.11 -39.17 -17.32
CA ILE A 328 8.52 -38.22 -18.36
C ILE A 328 9.82 -38.68 -19.03
N ALA A 329 10.78 -39.22 -18.27
CA ALA A 329 12.04 -39.72 -18.82
C ALA A 329 11.90 -40.96 -19.71
N VAL A 330 10.84 -41.76 -19.56
CA VAL A 330 10.58 -42.95 -20.40
C VAL A 330 9.90 -42.56 -21.73
N HIS A 331 9.18 -41.44 -21.77
CA HIS A 331 8.50 -40.98 -22.99
C HIS A 331 9.41 -40.19 -23.96
N ASP A 332 10.58 -39.76 -23.52
CA ASP A 332 11.57 -39.05 -24.35
C ASP A 332 12.62 -40.00 -24.99
N THR A 333 12.47 -41.32 -24.83
CA THR A 333 13.41 -42.33 -25.37
C THR A 333 12.77 -43.41 -26.25
N GLU A 334 11.58 -43.18 -26.80
CA GLU A 334 10.99 -44.00 -27.88
C GLU A 334 10.83 -43.21 -29.18
#